data_AF-A0A7S3MM94-F1
#
_entry.id   AF-A0A7S3MM94-F1
#
_cell.length_a   1.000
_cell.length_b   1.000
_cell.length_c   1.000
_cell.angle_alpha   90.00
_cell.angle_beta   90.00
_cell.angle_gamma   90.00
#
_symmetry.space_group_name_H-M   'P 1'
#
loop_
_entity.id
_entity.type
_entity.pdbx_description
1 polymer ?
#
loop_
_entity_poly.entity_id
_entity_poly.type
_entity_poly.pdbx_seq_one_letter_code
_entity_poly.pdbx_strand_id
1 'polypeptide(L)'
;MVEERKNSAEELAEAYLCEKDGRDHGHTEPGTSWTSLLAELGPKGGIDGKDLAAEIGDRSGLVTNNEPEHLPSVMFDEHNCELFDNVHPMQWVDPANDQGKYDMLVIGGGAGGLVTAAGSVGVGARVAIIERNFLGGDCLNNGCVPSKAFLKCANVVNAARTADQYGIEIEGEIKVNFKTIMERMRKIRAQISENDSAKRFSTTLGIDVFMGNAKFSARNTVEVNGKTLTFNKACIATGGRPNVPELEGINTVPYHTSDNIWNLVTQPKKIAVIGSGPIGAELGQAFQRLGTEVTFVCRGPNFLPREDRDAAELLTEQ
;
A
#
# COMPACT_ATOMS: atom_id res chain seq x y z
N MET A 1 -0.52 28.29 -35.39
CA MET A 1 0.14 27.83 -34.14
C MET A 1 -0.96 27.71 -33.12
N VAL A 2 -1.51 26.51 -32.98
CA VAL A 2 -2.52 26.21 -31.97
C VAL A 2 -1.73 25.92 -30.70
N GLU A 3 -1.91 26.77 -29.71
CA GLU A 3 -1.39 26.60 -28.36
C GLU A 3 -2.08 25.38 -27.77
N GLU A 4 -1.34 24.26 -27.68
CA GLU A 4 -1.80 23.06 -26.98
C GLU A 4 -2.01 23.43 -25.52
N ARG A 5 -3.28 23.63 -25.14
CA ARG A 5 -3.66 23.69 -23.73
C ARG A 5 -3.30 22.34 -23.12
N LYS A 6 -2.24 22.34 -22.30
CA LYS A 6 -2.07 21.32 -21.28
C LYS A 6 -3.31 21.35 -20.39
N ASN A 7 -3.99 20.23 -20.39
CA ASN A 7 -5.19 19.91 -19.62
C ASN A 7 -4.99 18.45 -19.14
N SER A 8 -3.73 18.06 -18.90
CA SER A 8 -3.37 16.68 -18.62
C SER A 8 -3.71 16.38 -17.16
N ALA A 9 -4.26 15.21 -16.92
CA ALA A 9 -4.53 14.71 -15.58
C ALA A 9 -3.27 14.67 -14.69
N GLU A 10 -2.08 14.77 -15.29
CA GLU A 10 -0.80 15.03 -14.61
C GLU A 10 -0.79 16.37 -13.87
N GLU A 11 -1.30 17.47 -14.44
CA GLU A 11 -1.36 18.78 -13.76
C GLU A 11 -2.36 18.78 -12.60
N LEU A 12 -3.44 17.98 -12.67
CA LEU A 12 -4.42 17.85 -11.58
C LEU A 12 -3.95 16.86 -10.50
N ALA A 13 -3.29 15.76 -10.89
CA ALA A 13 -2.60 14.88 -9.94
C ALA A 13 -1.42 15.60 -9.29
N GLU A 14 -0.64 16.40 -10.03
CA GLU A 14 0.42 17.25 -9.50
C GLU A 14 -0.13 18.36 -8.62
N ALA A 15 -1.21 19.05 -9.00
CA ALA A 15 -1.83 20.08 -8.16
C ALA A 15 -2.36 19.49 -6.85
N TYR A 16 -2.98 18.31 -6.91
CA TYR A 16 -3.42 17.56 -5.73
C TYR A 16 -2.26 17.14 -4.81
N LEU A 17 -1.09 16.82 -5.38
CA LEU A 17 0.12 16.43 -4.63
C LEU A 17 1.01 17.62 -4.23
N CYS A 18 0.87 18.80 -4.85
CA CYS A 18 1.67 20.00 -4.56
C CYS A 18 0.94 21.07 -3.74
N GLU A 19 -0.35 20.92 -3.44
CA GLU A 19 -1.12 21.95 -2.71
C GLU A 19 -0.76 22.04 -1.21
N LYS A 20 0.42 22.57 -0.91
CA LYS A 20 0.67 23.49 0.23
C LYS A 20 1.84 24.44 -0.02
N ASP A 21 1.93 25.02 -1.21
CA ASP A 21 2.76 26.21 -1.46
C ASP A 21 1.90 27.49 -1.54
N GLY A 22 1.16 27.76 -0.46
CA GLY A 22 0.72 29.10 -0.05
C GLY A 22 -0.03 29.97 -1.07
N ARG A 23 -0.57 29.41 -2.16
CA ARG A 23 -1.40 30.15 -3.12
C ARG A 23 -2.83 29.64 -3.06
N ASP A 24 -3.67 30.50 -2.50
CA ASP A 24 -5.13 30.41 -2.53
C ASP A 24 -5.60 30.43 -3.99
N HIS A 25 -5.84 29.25 -4.54
CA HIS A 25 -6.64 29.07 -5.75
C HIS A 25 -8.00 28.58 -5.28
N GLY A 26 -8.98 29.49 -5.35
CA GLY A 26 -10.24 29.36 -4.64
C GLY A 26 -11.00 28.07 -4.94
N HIS A 27 -11.61 27.56 -3.88
CA HIS A 27 -12.75 26.64 -3.89
C HIS A 27 -12.57 25.34 -4.70
N THR A 28 -11.84 24.37 -4.13
CA THR A 28 -12.22 22.97 -4.33
C THR A 28 -13.58 22.76 -3.63
N GLU A 29 -14.61 22.41 -4.39
CA GLU A 29 -15.97 22.22 -3.85
C GLU A 29 -15.99 21.18 -2.70
N PRO A 30 -16.90 21.34 -1.72
CA PRO A 30 -17.10 20.34 -0.66
C PRO A 30 -17.62 19.03 -1.29
N GLY A 31 -16.84 17.95 -1.25
CA GLY A 31 -17.27 16.62 -1.72
C GLY A 31 -16.30 15.81 -2.58
N THR A 32 -15.03 16.22 -2.75
CA THR A 32 -14.08 15.45 -3.55
C THR A 32 -13.50 14.26 -2.77
N SER A 33 -13.84 13.04 -3.22
CA SER A 33 -13.24 11.78 -2.80
C SER A 33 -12.33 11.26 -3.92
N TRP A 34 -11.47 10.29 -3.64
CA TRP A 34 -10.67 9.61 -4.66
C TRP A 34 -11.56 8.99 -5.73
N THR A 35 -12.68 8.39 -5.33
CA THR A 35 -13.67 7.81 -6.23
C THR A 35 -14.34 8.88 -7.09
N SER A 36 -14.68 10.05 -6.53
CA SER A 36 -15.27 11.14 -7.33
C SER A 36 -14.24 11.73 -8.30
N LEU A 37 -12.98 11.85 -7.90
CA LEU A 37 -11.89 12.31 -8.77
C LEU A 37 -11.70 11.35 -9.95
N LEU A 38 -11.68 10.03 -9.71
CA LEU A 38 -11.62 9.05 -10.78
C LEU A 38 -12.81 9.15 -11.73
N ALA A 39 -14.02 9.37 -11.21
CA ALA A 39 -15.21 9.54 -12.04
C ALA A 39 -15.15 10.81 -12.92
N GLU A 40 -14.62 11.91 -12.40
CA GLU A 40 -14.44 13.16 -13.14
C GLU A 40 -13.37 13.06 -14.23
N LEU A 41 -12.21 12.48 -13.88
CA LEU A 41 -11.09 12.34 -14.80
C LEU A 41 -11.38 11.26 -15.85
N GLY A 42 -12.00 10.15 -15.44
CA GLY A 42 -12.55 9.09 -16.30
C GLY A 42 -11.62 8.62 -17.43
N PRO A 43 -12.20 8.03 -18.51
CA PRO A 43 -11.47 7.69 -19.72
C PRO A 43 -10.97 8.93 -20.48
N LYS A 44 -11.57 10.11 -20.24
CA LYS A 44 -11.26 11.36 -20.95
C LYS A 44 -9.90 11.95 -20.55
N GLY A 45 -9.51 11.78 -19.28
CA GLY A 45 -8.17 12.09 -18.77
C GLY A 45 -7.18 10.94 -18.95
N GLY A 46 -7.67 9.74 -19.31
CA GLY A 46 -6.86 8.57 -19.62
C GLY A 46 -6.11 7.98 -18.43
N ILE A 47 -6.54 8.25 -17.18
CA ILE A 47 -5.80 7.82 -15.98
C ILE A 47 -6.25 6.51 -15.36
N ASP A 48 -7.43 6.01 -15.73
CA ASP A 48 -7.94 4.73 -15.21
C ASP A 48 -7.04 3.56 -15.63
N GLY A 49 -6.59 2.78 -14.64
CA GLY A 49 -5.64 1.69 -14.78
C GLY A 49 -4.17 2.12 -14.90
N LYS A 50 -3.84 3.41 -14.73
CA LYS A 50 -2.46 3.90 -14.79
C LYS A 50 -1.78 3.89 -13.43
N ASP A 51 -0.50 3.53 -13.41
CA ASP A 51 0.36 3.76 -12.25
C ASP A 51 0.86 5.20 -12.29
N LEU A 52 0.24 6.07 -11.48
CA LEU A 52 0.58 7.49 -11.48
C LEU A 52 2.03 7.73 -11.02
N ALA A 53 2.61 6.86 -10.18
CA ALA A 53 4.01 6.99 -9.80
C ALA A 53 4.96 6.73 -11.00
N ALA A 54 4.56 5.86 -11.93
CA ALA A 54 5.32 5.61 -13.15
C ALA A 54 5.20 6.78 -14.15
N GLU A 55 4.08 7.52 -14.15
CA GLU A 55 3.90 8.71 -14.99
C GLU A 55 4.58 9.96 -14.42
N ILE A 56 4.57 10.11 -13.09
CA ILE A 56 5.05 11.29 -12.37
C ILE A 56 6.57 11.22 -12.07
N GLY A 57 7.19 10.04 -12.17
CA GLY A 57 8.62 9.80 -11.99
C GLY A 57 9.09 9.75 -10.52
N ASP A 58 10.38 9.42 -10.30
CA ASP A 58 11.02 9.46 -8.96
C ASP A 58 11.15 10.91 -8.48
N ARG A 59 10.46 11.23 -7.37
CA ARG A 59 10.40 12.56 -6.75
C ARG A 59 11.10 12.64 -5.40
N SER A 60 12.02 11.72 -5.09
CA SER A 60 12.85 11.78 -3.87
C SER A 60 13.57 13.14 -3.67
N GLY A 61 13.69 13.98 -4.71
CA GLY A 61 14.22 15.34 -4.67
C GLY A 61 13.20 16.50 -4.57
N LEU A 62 11.89 16.26 -4.61
CA LEU A 62 10.84 17.29 -4.48
C LEU A 62 10.28 17.38 -3.05
N VAL A 63 11.15 17.20 -2.07
CA VAL A 63 10.85 17.31 -0.63
C VAL A 63 10.41 18.75 -0.31
N THR A 64 9.11 19.02 -0.45
CA THR A 64 8.47 20.11 0.27
C THR A 64 8.09 19.59 1.65
N ASN A 65 8.19 20.46 2.65
CA ASN A 65 7.96 20.09 4.05
C ASN A 65 6.56 19.48 4.20
N ASN A 66 6.50 18.16 4.45
CA ASN A 66 5.34 17.33 4.86
C ASN A 66 4.75 16.34 3.84
N GLU A 67 5.35 16.09 2.68
CA GLU A 67 4.97 14.93 1.85
C GLU A 67 5.54 13.60 2.41
N PRO A 68 4.85 12.45 2.27
CA PRO A 68 5.52 11.16 2.42
C PRO A 68 6.64 11.05 1.36
N GLU A 69 7.85 10.65 1.78
CA GLU A 69 9.06 10.53 0.92
C GLU A 69 8.86 9.69 -0.35
N HIS A 70 7.77 8.94 -0.44
CA HIS A 70 7.29 8.27 -1.63
C HIS A 70 5.81 8.57 -1.80
N LEU A 71 5.43 9.14 -2.95
CA LEU A 71 4.11 8.84 -3.49
C LEU A 71 4.05 7.32 -3.54
N PRO A 72 3.11 6.67 -2.82
CA PRO A 72 2.96 5.25 -2.99
C PRO A 72 2.74 5.00 -4.48
N SER A 73 3.40 3.97 -5.03
CA SER A 73 3.04 3.51 -6.37
C SER A 73 1.56 3.17 -6.32
N VAL A 74 0.77 3.99 -7.00
CA VAL A 74 -0.69 3.98 -6.90
C VAL A 74 -1.18 3.78 -8.31
N MET A 75 -1.58 2.55 -8.57
CA MET A 75 -2.46 2.29 -9.69
C MET A 75 -3.80 2.98 -9.41
N PHE A 76 -4.22 3.88 -10.28
CA PHE A 76 -5.49 4.55 -10.16
C PHE A 76 -6.58 3.71 -10.81
N ASP A 77 -7.42 3.06 -10.02
CA ASP A 77 -8.62 2.36 -10.48
C ASP A 77 -9.74 2.44 -9.44
N GLU A 78 -10.93 1.98 -9.79
CA GLU A 78 -12.12 2.10 -8.93
C GLU A 78 -11.91 1.47 -7.54
N HIS A 79 -11.20 0.36 -7.45
CA HIS A 79 -10.99 -0.36 -6.20
C HIS A 79 -9.93 0.31 -5.33
N ASN A 80 -8.87 0.81 -5.93
CA ASN A 80 -7.86 1.57 -5.20
C ASN A 80 -8.42 2.91 -4.71
N CYS A 81 -9.26 3.58 -5.49
CA CYS A 81 -9.93 4.80 -5.05
C CYS A 81 -10.85 4.55 -3.85
N GLU A 82 -11.65 3.47 -3.89
CA GLU A 82 -12.47 3.04 -2.74
C GLU A 82 -11.60 2.74 -1.51
N LEU A 83 -10.46 2.05 -1.68
CA LEU A 83 -9.50 1.83 -0.60
C LEU A 83 -9.02 3.16 -0.01
N PHE A 84 -8.55 4.09 -0.84
CA PHE A 84 -7.99 5.36 -0.36
C PHE A 84 -9.04 6.24 0.33
N ASP A 85 -10.27 6.26 -0.17
CA ASP A 85 -11.40 6.93 0.50
C ASP A 85 -11.63 6.43 1.92
N ASN A 86 -11.24 5.20 2.24
CA ASN A 86 -11.29 4.65 3.59
C ASN A 86 -10.04 4.94 4.41
N VAL A 87 -8.85 4.72 3.84
CA VAL A 87 -7.60 4.61 4.63
C VAL A 87 -6.71 5.84 4.58
N HIS A 88 -6.96 6.76 3.63
CA HIS A 88 -6.33 8.07 3.54
C HIS A 88 -7.21 9.02 2.71
N PRO A 89 -8.34 9.49 3.27
CA PRO A 89 -9.30 10.32 2.54
C PRO A 89 -8.66 11.64 2.09
N MET A 90 -9.01 12.10 0.88
CA MET A 90 -8.48 13.35 0.32
C MET A 90 -8.70 14.56 1.25
N GLN A 91 -9.91 14.65 1.81
CA GLN A 91 -10.30 15.73 2.71
C GLN A 91 -10.28 15.24 4.15
N TRP A 92 -9.10 14.96 4.69
CA TRP A 92 -8.94 14.68 6.12
C TRP A 92 -8.69 15.95 6.93
N VAL A 93 -9.47 16.17 7.98
CA VAL A 93 -9.28 17.28 8.91
C VAL A 93 -8.74 16.73 10.22
N ASP A 94 -7.51 17.09 10.53
CA ASP A 94 -6.89 16.71 11.80
C ASP A 94 -7.74 17.20 13.00
N PRO A 95 -7.91 16.36 14.04
CA PRO A 95 -8.59 16.74 15.26
C PRO A 95 -8.06 18.04 15.87
N ALA A 96 -8.93 18.78 16.55
CA ALA A 96 -8.52 19.89 17.39
C ALA A 96 -7.64 19.36 18.54
N ASN A 97 -6.62 20.12 18.92
CA ASN A 97 -5.73 19.78 20.04
C ASN A 97 -6.14 20.55 21.31
N ASP A 98 -7.42 20.48 21.66
CA ASP A 98 -8.06 21.29 22.70
C ASP A 98 -8.36 20.52 23.98
N GLN A 99 -8.46 19.18 23.94
CA GLN A 99 -8.86 18.36 25.09
C GLN A 99 -7.70 17.90 26.00
N GLY A 100 -6.50 18.47 25.84
CA GLY A 100 -5.35 18.23 26.73
C GLY A 100 -4.51 16.99 26.36
N LYS A 101 -3.96 16.31 27.37
CA LYS A 101 -2.98 15.22 27.23
C LYS A 101 -3.65 13.89 26.83
N TYR A 102 -3.00 13.12 25.96
CA TYR A 102 -3.42 11.76 25.61
C TYR A 102 -2.92 10.73 26.63
N ASP A 103 -3.70 9.68 26.86
CA ASP A 103 -3.23 8.54 27.66
C ASP A 103 -2.30 7.65 26.85
N MET A 104 -2.69 7.39 25.60
CA MET A 104 -1.91 6.62 24.63
C MET A 104 -1.75 7.39 23.32
N LEU A 105 -0.51 7.64 22.93
CA LEU A 105 -0.16 8.05 21.58
C LEU A 105 0.31 6.82 20.78
N VAL A 106 -0.26 6.59 19.62
CA VAL A 106 0.18 5.54 18.70
C VAL A 106 0.79 6.18 17.47
N ILE A 107 2.03 5.82 17.14
CA ILE A 107 2.72 6.27 15.94
C ILE A 107 2.78 5.12 14.95
N GLY A 108 2.03 5.24 13.85
CA GLY A 108 1.79 4.20 12.86
C GLY A 108 0.42 3.54 13.04
N GLY A 109 -0.40 3.58 11.99
CA GLY A 109 -1.74 3.00 11.87
C GLY A 109 -1.75 1.67 11.12
N GLY A 110 -0.68 0.88 11.23
CA GLY A 110 -0.66 -0.53 10.82
C GLY A 110 -1.24 -1.47 11.89
N ALA A 111 -1.23 -2.78 11.64
CA ALA A 111 -1.84 -3.78 12.53
C ALA A 111 -1.50 -3.60 14.02
N GLY A 112 -0.22 -3.43 14.36
CA GLY A 112 0.20 -3.22 15.75
C GLY A 112 -0.35 -1.92 16.36
N GLY A 113 -0.41 -0.84 15.58
CA GLY A 113 -0.91 0.45 16.02
C GLY A 113 -2.43 0.47 16.17
N LEU A 114 -3.16 -0.01 15.17
CA LEU A 114 -4.62 -0.09 15.19
C LEU A 114 -5.14 -0.97 16.34
N VAL A 115 -4.51 -2.13 16.57
CA VAL A 115 -4.85 -3.00 17.70
C VAL A 115 -4.54 -2.33 19.04
N THR A 116 -3.39 -1.67 19.16
CA THR A 116 -3.03 -0.93 20.38
C THR A 116 -4.03 0.19 20.67
N ALA A 117 -4.42 0.95 19.65
CA ALA A 117 -5.33 2.07 19.79
C ALA A 117 -6.75 1.61 20.17
N ALA A 118 -7.32 0.65 19.43
CA ALA A 118 -8.63 0.09 19.72
C ALA A 118 -8.68 -0.58 21.10
N GLY A 119 -7.64 -1.33 21.47
CA GLY A 119 -7.53 -1.94 22.79
C GLY A 119 -7.43 -0.91 23.92
N SER A 120 -6.71 0.20 23.70
CA SER A 120 -6.57 1.29 24.67
C SER A 120 -7.89 2.02 24.88
N VAL A 121 -8.65 2.30 23.82
CA VAL A 121 -10.02 2.84 23.94
C VAL A 121 -10.92 1.89 24.70
N GLY A 122 -10.81 0.57 24.46
CA GLY A 122 -11.61 -0.44 25.15
C GLY A 122 -11.45 -0.46 26.68
N VAL A 123 -10.35 0.10 27.20
CA VAL A 123 -10.12 0.28 28.65
C VAL A 123 -10.33 1.73 29.12
N GLY A 124 -10.91 2.58 28.29
CA GLY A 124 -11.28 3.96 28.61
C GLY A 124 -10.17 5.01 28.43
N ALA A 125 -9.06 4.66 27.77
CA ALA A 125 -7.97 5.61 27.52
C ALA A 125 -8.35 6.62 26.43
N ARG A 126 -7.90 7.87 26.57
CA ARG A 126 -7.93 8.84 25.46
C ARG A 126 -6.74 8.57 24.52
N VAL A 127 -7.03 8.33 23.25
CA VAL A 127 -6.05 7.83 22.28
C VAL A 127 -5.90 8.78 21.09
N ALA A 128 -4.66 8.97 20.65
CA ALA A 128 -4.35 9.52 19.33
C ALA A 128 -3.57 8.50 18.49
N ILE A 129 -3.89 8.42 17.19
CA ILE A 129 -3.08 7.75 16.17
C ILE A 129 -2.49 8.81 15.25
N ILE A 130 -1.20 8.69 14.94
CA ILE A 130 -0.56 9.45 13.86
C ILE A 130 -0.13 8.45 12.77
N GLU A 131 -0.69 8.58 11.57
CA GLU A 131 -0.33 7.77 10.40
C GLU A 131 0.12 8.69 9.25
N ARG A 132 1.26 8.41 8.64
CA ARG A 132 1.85 9.24 7.58
C ARG A 132 1.34 8.89 6.18
N ASN A 133 0.95 7.64 5.98
CA ASN A 133 0.54 7.04 4.71
C ASN A 133 -0.90 6.50 4.88
N PHE A 134 -1.12 5.23 4.57
CA PHE A 134 -2.43 4.59 4.63
C PHE A 134 -2.65 3.85 5.95
N LEU A 135 -3.81 4.05 6.57
CA LEU A 135 -4.27 3.18 7.65
C LEU A 135 -4.39 1.72 7.18
N GLY A 136 -4.29 0.79 8.13
CA GLY A 136 -4.16 -0.65 7.88
C GLY A 136 -2.71 -1.09 7.63
N GLY A 137 -1.81 -0.14 7.33
CA GLY A 137 -0.37 -0.37 7.13
C GLY A 137 -0.09 -1.44 6.08
N ASP A 138 1.06 -2.12 6.19
CA ASP A 138 1.46 -3.13 5.22
C ASP A 138 0.44 -4.24 5.07
N CYS A 139 -0.13 -4.74 6.17
CA CYS A 139 -1.03 -5.90 6.15
C CYS A 139 -2.18 -5.73 5.15
N LEU A 140 -2.89 -4.60 5.23
CA LEU A 140 -3.99 -4.26 4.33
C LEU A 140 -3.48 -3.83 2.96
N ASN A 141 -2.51 -2.91 2.93
CA ASN A 141 -2.17 -2.19 1.71
C ASN A 141 -1.22 -2.99 0.82
N ASN A 142 -0.12 -3.53 1.35
CA ASN A 142 1.03 -4.02 0.56
C ASN A 142 1.50 -5.44 0.91
N GLY A 143 0.82 -6.10 1.83
CA GLY A 143 1.33 -7.30 2.50
C GLY A 143 0.33 -8.44 2.43
N CYS A 144 -0.17 -8.85 3.60
CA CYS A 144 -0.95 -10.06 3.76
C CYS A 144 -2.19 -10.11 2.87
N VAL A 145 -2.99 -9.05 2.84
CA VAL A 145 -4.26 -9.01 2.10
C VAL A 145 -4.03 -9.17 0.59
N PRO A 146 -3.25 -8.29 -0.08
CA PRO A 146 -3.03 -8.43 -1.51
C PRO A 146 -2.29 -9.73 -1.85
N SER A 147 -1.29 -10.13 -1.07
CA SER A 147 -0.54 -11.36 -1.31
C SER A 147 -1.40 -12.62 -1.22
N LYS A 148 -2.24 -12.75 -0.19
CA LYS A 148 -3.08 -13.95 -0.04
C LYS A 148 -4.21 -13.98 -1.05
N ALA A 149 -4.76 -12.83 -1.44
CA ALA A 149 -5.74 -12.74 -2.52
C ALA A 149 -5.13 -13.18 -3.87
N PHE A 150 -3.89 -12.79 -4.16
CA PHE A 150 -3.14 -13.17 -5.35
C PHE A 150 -2.72 -14.65 -5.35
N LEU A 151 -2.12 -15.12 -4.25
CA LEU A 151 -1.73 -16.53 -4.05
C LEU A 151 -2.90 -17.48 -4.20
N LYS A 152 -4.10 -17.09 -3.76
CA LYS A 152 -5.30 -17.90 -3.95
C LYS A 152 -5.58 -18.16 -5.43
N CYS A 153 -5.44 -17.14 -6.30
CA CYS A 153 -5.62 -17.30 -7.74
C CYS A 153 -4.54 -18.23 -8.33
N ALA A 154 -3.28 -18.05 -7.95
CA ALA A 154 -2.19 -18.94 -8.36
C ALA A 154 -2.42 -20.41 -7.94
N ASN A 155 -2.96 -20.63 -6.74
CA ASN A 155 -3.30 -21.97 -6.24
C ASN A 155 -4.45 -22.61 -7.03
N VAL A 156 -5.44 -21.83 -7.45
CA VAL A 156 -6.53 -22.32 -8.31
C VAL A 156 -6.00 -22.73 -9.68
N VAL A 157 -5.10 -21.92 -10.28
CA VAL A 157 -4.47 -22.26 -11.56
C VAL A 157 -3.65 -23.54 -11.43
N ASN A 158 -2.86 -23.67 -10.36
CA ASN A 158 -2.09 -24.89 -10.10
C ASN A 158 -3.01 -26.11 -9.95
N ALA A 159 -4.06 -26.00 -9.13
CA ALA A 159 -5.01 -27.09 -8.92
C ALA A 159 -5.67 -27.55 -10.24
N ALA A 160 -6.01 -26.62 -11.13
CA ALA A 160 -6.54 -26.94 -12.45
C ALA A 160 -5.50 -27.62 -13.35
N ARG A 161 -4.25 -27.13 -13.36
CA ARG A 161 -3.16 -27.71 -14.18
C ARG A 161 -2.72 -29.09 -13.71
N THR A 162 -2.90 -29.39 -12.44
CA THR A 162 -2.53 -30.68 -11.83
C THR A 162 -3.77 -31.46 -11.39
N ALA A 163 -4.90 -31.30 -12.08
CA ALA A 163 -6.16 -31.95 -11.72
C ALA A 163 -6.16 -33.46 -12.05
N ASP A 164 -5.32 -33.87 -13.00
CA ASP A 164 -5.08 -35.23 -13.45
C ASP A 164 -4.61 -36.16 -12.32
N GLN A 165 -3.80 -35.65 -11.39
CA GLN A 165 -3.36 -36.42 -10.20
C GLN A 165 -4.53 -36.85 -9.29
N TYR A 166 -5.70 -36.22 -9.46
CA TYR A 166 -6.94 -36.54 -8.75
C TYR A 166 -7.96 -37.26 -9.65
N GLY A 167 -7.55 -37.70 -10.85
CA GLY A 167 -8.41 -38.36 -11.83
C GLY A 167 -9.39 -37.42 -12.54
N ILE A 168 -9.11 -36.11 -12.55
CA ILE A 168 -9.93 -35.10 -13.23
C ILE A 168 -9.22 -34.69 -14.51
N GLU A 169 -9.81 -35.03 -15.65
CA GLU A 169 -9.30 -34.61 -16.96
C GLU A 169 -9.95 -33.28 -17.38
N ILE A 170 -9.11 -32.29 -17.71
CA ILE A 170 -9.55 -31.00 -18.25
C ILE A 170 -9.06 -30.91 -19.70
N GLU A 171 -9.99 -30.85 -20.65
CA GLU A 171 -9.66 -30.66 -22.05
C GLU A 171 -9.32 -29.19 -22.35
N GLY A 172 -8.19 -28.94 -23.00
CA GLY A 172 -7.76 -27.61 -23.46
C GLY A 172 -6.73 -26.91 -22.55
N GLU A 173 -6.29 -25.73 -22.98
CA GLU A 173 -5.29 -24.93 -22.27
C GLU A 173 -5.91 -24.10 -21.13
N ILE A 174 -5.32 -24.16 -19.94
CA ILE A 174 -5.66 -23.28 -18.81
C ILE A 174 -5.12 -21.88 -19.06
N LYS A 175 -5.97 -20.99 -19.60
CA LYS A 175 -5.63 -19.59 -19.89
C LYS A 175 -5.79 -18.71 -18.66
N VAL A 176 -4.76 -17.92 -18.37
CA VAL A 176 -4.72 -16.98 -17.25
C VAL A 176 -5.01 -15.57 -17.74
N ASN A 177 -6.04 -14.93 -17.19
CA ASN A 177 -6.26 -13.49 -17.35
C ASN A 177 -5.68 -12.75 -16.14
N PHE A 178 -4.43 -12.32 -16.27
CA PHE A 178 -3.70 -11.66 -15.19
C PHE A 178 -4.35 -10.34 -14.74
N LYS A 179 -4.86 -9.55 -15.69
CA LYS A 179 -5.56 -8.29 -15.38
C LYS A 179 -6.72 -8.53 -14.42
N THR A 180 -7.57 -9.52 -14.72
CA THR A 180 -8.71 -9.89 -13.86
C THR A 180 -8.28 -10.44 -12.51
N ILE A 181 -7.14 -11.14 -12.42
CA ILE A 181 -6.59 -11.59 -11.13
C ILE A 181 -6.20 -10.40 -10.25
N MET A 182 -5.53 -9.41 -10.84
CA MET A 182 -5.07 -8.22 -10.14
C MET A 182 -6.24 -7.30 -9.75
N GLU A 183 -7.23 -7.12 -10.64
CA GLU A 183 -8.50 -6.44 -10.33
C GLU A 183 -9.23 -7.12 -9.16
N ARG A 184 -9.36 -8.46 -9.17
CA ARG A 184 -9.96 -9.21 -8.06
C ARG A 184 -9.22 -9.00 -6.74
N MET A 185 -7.89 -8.97 -6.76
CA MET A 185 -7.08 -8.71 -5.58
C MET A 185 -7.39 -7.33 -5.00
N ARG A 186 -7.37 -6.29 -5.84
CA ARG A 186 -7.64 -4.90 -5.39
C ARG A 186 -9.06 -4.74 -4.88
N LYS A 187 -10.03 -5.37 -5.54
CA LYS A 187 -11.42 -5.42 -5.08
C LYS A 187 -11.55 -5.97 -3.66
N ILE A 188 -10.91 -7.12 -3.38
CA ILE A 188 -10.94 -7.74 -2.04
C ILE A 188 -10.31 -6.81 -1.01
N ARG A 189 -9.17 -6.19 -1.35
CA ARG A 189 -8.48 -5.23 -0.49
C ARG A 189 -9.36 -4.02 -0.17
N ALA A 190 -10.02 -3.45 -1.17
CA ALA A 190 -10.96 -2.34 -1.01
C ALA A 190 -12.14 -2.71 -0.11
N GLN A 191 -12.78 -3.85 -0.37
CA GLN A 191 -13.96 -4.32 0.37
C GLN A 191 -13.72 -4.47 1.88
N ILE A 192 -12.51 -4.85 2.29
CA ILE A 192 -12.20 -5.02 3.72
C ILE A 192 -11.62 -3.76 4.38
N SER A 193 -11.26 -2.74 3.59
CA SER A 193 -10.58 -1.53 4.06
C SER A 193 -11.41 -0.67 5.02
N GLU A 194 -12.74 -0.82 4.99
CA GLU A 194 -13.66 -0.26 5.98
C GLU A 194 -13.22 -0.55 7.43
N ASN A 195 -12.68 -1.75 7.68
CA ASN A 195 -12.27 -2.19 9.00
C ASN A 195 -11.07 -1.41 9.54
N ASP A 196 -10.23 -0.88 8.65
CA ASP A 196 -9.06 -0.08 9.02
C ASP A 196 -9.26 1.41 8.69
N SER A 197 -10.49 1.81 8.33
CA SER A 197 -10.80 3.15 7.84
C SER A 197 -10.60 4.24 8.89
N ALA A 198 -10.21 5.41 8.42
CA ALA A 198 -10.07 6.61 9.26
C ALA A 198 -11.38 6.95 9.96
N LYS A 199 -12.51 6.83 9.24
CA LYS A 199 -13.87 7.06 9.76
C LYS A 199 -14.25 6.09 10.89
N ARG A 200 -13.90 4.81 10.79
CA ARG A 200 -14.17 3.83 11.86
C ARG A 200 -13.39 4.21 13.12
N PHE A 201 -12.09 4.47 12.98
CA PHE A 201 -11.25 4.81 14.13
C PHE A 201 -11.64 6.15 14.75
N SER A 202 -11.96 7.17 13.94
CA SER A 202 -12.35 8.48 14.45
C SER A 202 -13.78 8.49 15.01
N THR A 203 -14.79 8.25 14.19
CA THR A 203 -16.20 8.44 14.58
C THR A 203 -16.73 7.30 15.42
N THR A 204 -16.36 6.05 15.12
CA THR A 204 -16.95 4.89 15.81
C THR A 204 -16.21 4.57 17.12
N LEU A 205 -14.88 4.68 17.13
CA LEU A 205 -14.06 4.40 18.31
C LEU A 205 -13.69 5.66 19.11
N GLY A 206 -13.91 6.86 18.58
CA GLY A 206 -13.58 8.11 19.28
C GLY A 206 -12.07 8.35 19.40
N ILE A 207 -11.27 7.84 18.46
CA ILE A 207 -9.80 8.00 18.45
C ILE A 207 -9.45 9.26 17.64
N ASP A 208 -8.59 10.11 18.19
CA ASP A 208 -8.08 11.25 17.43
C ASP A 208 -7.07 10.76 16.38
N VAL A 209 -7.46 10.72 15.10
CA VAL A 209 -6.61 10.27 14.00
C VAL A 209 -6.01 11.47 13.28
N PHE A 210 -4.68 11.59 13.33
CA PHE A 210 -3.90 12.59 12.62
C PHE A 210 -3.25 11.95 11.40
N MET A 211 -3.38 12.59 10.23
CA MET A 211 -2.72 12.14 9.01
C MET A 211 -1.47 13.00 8.76
N GLY A 212 -0.30 12.45 9.07
CA GLY A 212 0.97 13.14 8.93
C GLY A 212 2.14 12.45 9.61
N ASN A 213 3.28 13.13 9.61
CA ASN A 213 4.51 12.61 10.21
C ASN A 213 4.63 13.01 11.68
N ALA A 214 4.92 12.02 12.54
CA ALA A 214 5.21 12.25 13.95
C ALA A 214 6.70 12.49 14.17
N LYS A 215 7.05 13.53 14.94
CA LYS A 215 8.42 13.78 15.40
C LYS A 215 8.42 14.01 16.91
N PHE A 216 9.21 13.25 17.66
CA PHE A 216 9.40 13.54 19.08
C PHE A 216 10.15 14.87 19.24
N SER A 217 9.53 15.82 19.93
CA SER A 217 10.15 17.10 20.31
C SER A 217 10.60 17.09 21.77
N ALA A 218 10.06 16.18 22.58
CA ALA A 218 10.53 15.90 23.94
C ALA A 218 10.17 14.46 24.37
N ARG A 219 10.51 14.09 25.60
CA ARG A 219 10.25 12.75 26.17
C ARG A 219 8.79 12.30 26.07
N ASN A 220 7.84 13.22 26.23
CA ASN A 220 6.40 12.95 26.28
C ASN A 220 5.61 13.88 25.36
N THR A 221 6.26 14.34 24.29
CA THR A 221 5.72 15.32 23.34
C THR A 221 6.11 14.95 21.92
N VAL A 222 5.14 14.98 21.01
CA VAL A 222 5.36 14.86 19.57
C VAL A 222 4.80 16.07 18.83
N GLU A 223 5.38 16.36 17.69
CA GLU A 223 4.86 17.30 16.69
C GLU A 223 4.28 16.52 15.51
N VAL A 224 3.12 16.99 15.03
CA VAL A 224 2.48 16.52 13.78
C VAL A 224 1.72 17.69 13.17
N ASN A 225 1.96 17.99 11.89
CA ASN A 225 1.27 19.06 11.14
C ASN A 225 1.26 20.43 11.86
N GLY A 226 2.37 20.79 12.52
CA GLY A 226 2.50 22.01 13.31
C GLY A 226 1.77 22.00 14.66
N LYS A 227 1.09 20.91 15.02
CA LYS A 227 0.44 20.71 16.31
C LYS A 227 1.39 19.98 17.27
N THR A 228 1.37 20.38 18.53
CA THR A 228 2.15 19.74 19.60
C THR A 228 1.23 18.87 20.45
N LEU A 229 1.40 17.55 20.40
CA LEU A 229 0.63 16.61 21.20
C LEU A 229 1.45 16.14 22.41
N THR A 230 0.81 16.03 23.57
CA THR A 230 1.43 15.49 24.78
C THR A 230 0.75 14.19 25.19
N PHE A 231 1.50 13.24 25.76
CA PHE A 231 0.98 11.91 26.07
C PHE A 231 1.55 11.32 27.36
N ASN A 232 0.85 10.35 27.96
CA ASN A 232 1.32 9.58 29.12
C ASN A 232 2.18 8.39 28.68
N LYS A 233 1.71 7.63 27.68
CA LYS A 233 2.43 6.51 27.06
C LYS A 233 2.41 6.65 25.54
N ALA A 234 3.44 6.13 24.89
CA ALA A 234 3.49 6.04 23.44
C ALA A 234 3.78 4.61 23.00
N CYS A 235 3.12 4.18 21.93
CA CYS A 235 3.41 2.98 21.18
C CYS A 235 4.01 3.37 19.83
N ILE A 236 5.24 2.95 19.57
CA ILE A 236 5.91 3.15 18.28
C ILE A 236 5.65 1.89 17.45
N ALA A 237 4.73 2.01 16.49
CA ALA A 237 4.24 0.92 15.64
C ALA A 237 4.43 1.27 14.15
N THR A 238 5.57 1.85 13.79
CA THR A 238 5.87 2.43 12.48
C THR A 238 6.10 1.43 11.34
N GLY A 239 6.02 0.13 11.61
CA GLY A 239 6.22 -0.93 10.62
C GLY A 239 7.65 -0.99 10.06
N GLY A 240 7.78 -1.58 8.88
CA GLY A 240 9.02 -1.68 8.12
C GLY A 240 8.90 -1.05 6.74
N ARG A 241 9.93 -1.21 5.93
CA ARG A 241 9.92 -0.92 4.49
C ARG A 241 10.83 -1.90 3.76
N PRO A 242 10.59 -2.19 2.47
CA PRO A 242 11.49 -3.04 1.69
C PRO A 242 12.91 -2.47 1.70
N ASN A 243 13.89 -3.36 1.84
CA ASN A 243 15.29 -2.99 1.72
C ASN A 243 15.80 -3.38 0.33
N VAL A 244 16.02 -2.38 -0.52
CA VAL A 244 16.60 -2.58 -1.86
C VAL A 244 18.11 -2.79 -1.70
N PRO A 245 18.70 -3.88 -2.21
CA PRO A 245 20.12 -4.14 -2.04
C PRO A 245 20.97 -3.14 -2.83
N GLU A 246 22.10 -2.74 -2.25
CA GLU A 246 23.11 -1.93 -2.94
C GLU A 246 23.79 -2.77 -4.03
N LEU A 247 23.25 -2.73 -5.24
CA LEU A 247 23.79 -3.38 -6.43
C LEU A 247 24.06 -2.32 -7.50
N GLU A 248 25.24 -2.39 -8.11
CA GLU A 248 25.59 -1.48 -9.21
C GLU A 248 24.55 -1.60 -10.33
N GLY A 249 24.02 -0.47 -10.77
CA GLY A 249 23.00 -0.42 -11.81
C GLY A 249 21.55 -0.71 -11.37
N ILE A 250 21.27 -1.07 -10.11
CA ILE A 250 19.88 -1.38 -9.69
C ILE A 250 18.92 -0.21 -9.87
N ASN A 251 19.39 1.02 -9.69
CA ASN A 251 18.62 2.25 -9.89
C ASN A 251 18.47 2.62 -11.38
N THR A 252 19.09 1.88 -12.28
CA THR A 252 19.02 2.11 -13.74
C THR A 252 18.00 1.20 -14.43
N VAL A 253 17.39 0.27 -13.68
CA VAL A 253 16.41 -0.68 -14.20
C VAL A 253 15.09 -0.57 -13.44
N PRO A 254 13.94 -0.80 -14.09
CA PRO A 254 12.69 -0.96 -13.36
C PRO A 254 12.77 -2.18 -12.44
N TYR A 255 12.39 -2.00 -11.18
CA TYR A 255 12.29 -3.08 -10.21
C TYR A 255 11.02 -2.98 -9.39
N HIS A 256 10.60 -4.13 -8.85
CA HIS A 256 9.47 -4.22 -7.96
C HIS A 256 9.90 -4.64 -6.57
N THR A 257 9.22 -4.09 -5.57
CA THR A 257 9.30 -4.50 -4.17
C THR A 257 7.92 -4.99 -3.71
N SER A 258 7.81 -5.46 -2.45
CA SER A 258 6.50 -5.76 -1.87
C SER A 258 5.56 -4.57 -1.82
N ASP A 259 6.05 -3.33 -1.98
CA ASP A 259 5.22 -2.13 -1.93
C ASP A 259 4.51 -1.84 -3.26
N ASN A 260 5.11 -2.21 -4.39
CA ASN A 260 4.62 -1.78 -5.72
C ASN A 260 4.26 -2.95 -6.67
N ILE A 261 4.59 -4.19 -6.33
CA ILE A 261 4.29 -5.36 -7.18
C ILE A 261 2.78 -5.52 -7.45
N TRP A 262 1.95 -4.99 -6.54
CA TRP A 262 0.49 -5.05 -6.60
C TRP A 262 -0.14 -4.14 -7.66
N ASN A 263 0.66 -3.26 -8.27
CA ASN A 263 0.22 -2.33 -9.32
C ASN A 263 0.44 -2.87 -10.73
N LEU A 264 0.99 -4.08 -10.87
CA LEU A 264 1.12 -4.73 -12.17
C LEU A 264 -0.24 -4.91 -12.85
N VAL A 265 -0.38 -4.32 -14.04
CA VAL A 265 -1.53 -4.52 -14.94
C VAL A 265 -1.27 -5.73 -15.87
N THR A 266 -0.01 -5.88 -16.29
CA THR A 266 0.42 -6.86 -17.29
C THR A 266 1.31 -7.90 -16.63
N GLN A 267 1.07 -9.17 -16.96
CA GLN A 267 1.89 -10.25 -16.45
C GLN A 267 3.31 -10.17 -17.03
N PRO A 268 4.36 -10.16 -16.19
CA PRO A 268 5.72 -10.29 -16.70
C PRO A 268 5.92 -11.67 -17.31
N LYS A 269 6.55 -11.73 -18.49
CA LYS A 269 6.94 -13.01 -19.11
C LYS A 269 8.05 -13.70 -18.31
N LYS A 270 8.99 -12.91 -17.80
CA LYS A 270 10.11 -13.36 -16.98
C LYS A 270 10.29 -12.43 -15.79
N ILE A 271 10.65 -12.98 -14.63
CA ILE A 271 10.96 -12.20 -13.43
C ILE A 271 12.17 -12.80 -12.72
N ALA A 272 13.08 -11.94 -12.26
CA ALA A 272 14.14 -12.31 -11.34
C ALA A 272 13.74 -11.91 -9.91
N VAL A 273 13.75 -12.86 -8.98
CA VAL A 273 13.42 -12.61 -7.57
C VAL A 273 14.71 -12.61 -6.77
N ILE A 274 15.06 -11.46 -6.19
CA ILE A 274 16.25 -11.31 -5.34
C ILE A 274 15.84 -11.55 -3.89
N GLY A 275 16.16 -12.75 -3.39
CA GLY A 275 15.90 -13.20 -2.02
C GLY A 275 14.95 -14.40 -1.93
N SER A 276 15.39 -15.46 -1.23
CA SER A 276 14.62 -16.68 -0.96
C SER A 276 13.90 -16.68 0.39
N GLY A 277 13.65 -15.51 0.97
CA GLY A 277 12.82 -15.39 2.17
C GLY A 277 11.33 -15.65 1.88
N PRO A 278 10.47 -15.63 2.91
CA PRO A 278 9.04 -15.94 2.75
C PRO A 278 8.34 -15.16 1.63
N ILE A 279 8.55 -13.84 1.58
CA ILE A 279 7.94 -12.97 0.55
C ILE A 279 8.39 -13.38 -0.86
N GLY A 280 9.69 -13.60 -1.05
CA GLY A 280 10.25 -13.99 -2.34
C GLY A 280 9.77 -15.36 -2.79
N ALA A 281 9.78 -16.35 -1.88
CA ALA A 281 9.29 -17.70 -2.15
C ALA A 281 7.80 -17.70 -2.54
N GLU A 282 6.96 -17.00 -1.77
CA GLU A 282 5.54 -16.88 -2.04
C GLU A 282 5.26 -16.21 -3.40
N LEU A 283 5.84 -15.03 -3.64
CA LEU A 283 5.63 -14.31 -4.90
C LEU A 283 6.18 -15.07 -6.10
N GLY A 284 7.39 -15.62 -5.99
CA GLY A 284 7.99 -16.39 -7.08
C GLY A 284 7.15 -17.63 -7.44
N GLN A 285 6.71 -18.41 -6.43
CA GLN A 285 5.80 -19.53 -6.69
C GLN A 285 4.49 -19.07 -7.33
N ALA A 286 3.91 -17.96 -6.86
CA ALA A 286 2.67 -17.43 -7.41
C ALA A 286 2.82 -17.06 -8.90
N PHE A 287 3.85 -16.29 -9.25
CA PHE A 287 4.13 -15.91 -10.64
C PHE A 287 4.42 -17.13 -11.52
N GLN A 288 5.20 -18.09 -11.03
CA GLN A 288 5.48 -19.33 -11.76
C GLN A 288 4.20 -20.12 -12.05
N ARG A 289 3.33 -20.28 -11.05
CA ARG A 289 2.02 -20.93 -11.21
C ARG A 289 1.11 -20.21 -12.20
N LEU A 290 1.23 -18.89 -12.33
CA LEU A 290 0.50 -18.12 -13.34
C LEU A 290 1.14 -18.20 -14.74
N GLY A 291 2.32 -18.82 -14.89
CA GLY A 291 3.00 -19.03 -16.17
C GLY A 291 4.14 -18.05 -16.48
N THR A 292 4.58 -17.26 -15.51
CA THR A 292 5.80 -16.44 -15.63
C THR A 292 7.04 -17.33 -15.44
N GLU A 293 8.09 -17.11 -16.23
CA GLU A 293 9.41 -17.72 -16.01
C GLU A 293 10.08 -17.02 -14.82
N VAL A 294 10.32 -17.74 -13.72
CA VAL A 294 10.85 -17.18 -12.48
C VAL A 294 12.27 -17.68 -12.24
N THR A 295 13.20 -16.74 -12.04
CA THR A 295 14.58 -17.04 -11.64
C THR A 295 14.84 -16.47 -10.26
N PHE A 296 15.27 -17.32 -9.32
CA PHE A 296 15.67 -16.87 -7.99
C PHE A 296 17.16 -16.56 -7.92
N VAL A 297 17.50 -15.44 -7.28
CA VAL A 297 18.86 -15.04 -6.96
C VAL A 297 18.95 -14.93 -5.45
N CYS A 298 19.72 -15.81 -4.82
CA CYS A 298 19.72 -15.98 -3.37
C CYS A 298 21.14 -16.09 -2.83
N ARG A 299 21.32 -15.69 -1.57
CA ARG A 299 22.58 -15.91 -0.84
C ARG A 299 22.47 -17.21 -0.07
N GLY A 300 23.42 -18.11 -0.29
CA GLY A 300 23.44 -19.43 0.35
C GLY A 300 22.68 -20.50 -0.44
N PRO A 301 22.73 -21.76 0.03
CA PRO A 301 22.24 -22.90 -0.74
C PRO A 301 20.73 -23.13 -0.65
N ASN A 302 20.07 -22.62 0.40
CA ASN A 302 18.70 -23.02 0.73
C ASN A 302 17.69 -21.89 0.59
N PHE A 303 16.45 -22.26 0.26
CA PHE A 303 15.28 -21.42 0.48
C PHE A 303 14.93 -21.32 1.96
N LEU A 304 14.32 -20.20 2.35
CA LEU A 304 13.86 -19.97 3.73
C LEU A 304 14.90 -20.34 4.80
N PRO A 305 16.13 -19.82 4.75
CA PRO A 305 17.26 -20.29 5.58
C PRO A 305 17.10 -20.03 7.10
N ARG A 306 16.01 -19.38 7.51
CA ARG A 306 15.67 -19.14 8.92
C ARG A 306 14.62 -20.11 9.47
N GLU A 307 14.04 -20.93 8.61
CA GLU A 307 13.07 -21.96 8.98
C GLU A 307 13.78 -23.25 9.37
N ASP A 308 12.99 -24.25 9.79
CA ASP A 308 13.52 -25.58 10.08
C ASP A 308 14.32 -26.13 8.88
N ARG A 309 15.49 -26.70 9.17
CA ARG A 309 16.45 -27.11 8.14
C ARG A 309 15.86 -28.14 7.18
N ASP A 310 15.17 -29.15 7.72
CA ASP A 310 14.68 -30.25 6.92
C ASP A 310 13.53 -29.76 6.01
N ALA A 311 12.72 -28.79 6.48
CA ALA A 311 11.72 -28.12 5.65
C ALA A 311 12.34 -27.21 4.56
N ALA A 312 13.41 -26.49 4.89
CA ALA A 312 14.13 -25.63 3.95
C ALA A 312 14.79 -26.44 2.82
N GLU A 313 15.35 -27.62 3.13
CA GLU A 313 15.91 -28.56 2.16
C GLU A 313 14.82 -29.06 1.19
N LEU A 314 13.69 -29.55 1.71
CA LEU A 314 12.56 -30.01 0.90
C LEU A 314 11.98 -28.93 -0.03
N LEU A 315 12.00 -27.66 0.38
CA LEU A 315 11.55 -26.56 -0.46
C LEU A 315 12.54 -26.22 -1.57
N THR A 316 13.84 -26.42 -1.32
CA THR A 316 14.91 -26.10 -2.27
C THR A 316 14.98 -27.10 -3.42
N GLU A 317 14.54 -28.33 -3.20
CA GLU A 317 14.50 -29.39 -4.22
C GLU A 317 13.34 -29.27 -5.23
N GLN A 318 12.34 -28.41 -4.97
CA GLN A 318 11.15 -28.20 -5.81
C GLN A 318 11.41 -27.22 -6.96
#